data_AF-A0A7V9M6K2-F1
#
_entry.id   AF-A0A7V9M6K2-F1
#
_cell.length_a   1.000
_cell.length_b   1.000
_cell.length_c   1.000
_cell.angle_alpha   90.00
_cell.angle_beta   90.00
_cell.angle_gamma   90.00
#
_symmetry.space_group_name_H-M   'P 1'
#
loop_
_entity.id
_entity.type
_entity.pdbx_description
1 polymer ?
#
loop_
_entity_poly.entity_id
_entity_poly.type
_entity_poly.pdbx_seq_one_letter_code
_entity_poly.pdbx_strand_id
1 'polypeptide(L)'
;MADLGRRLQVLLDDERYLRLQRESERSGAPVGELVRRAIDREYPSDIERRAAAAERLLGASPPPGPEPDWEAVKDDMLDELHRA
;
A
#
# COMPACT_ATOMS: atom_id res chain seq x y z
N MET A 1 -18.68 -1.53 4.79
CA MET A 1 -18.92 -0.40 3.86
C MET A 1 -18.53 0.86 4.59
N ALA A 2 -17.62 1.67 4.04
CA ALA A 2 -17.22 2.92 4.67
C ALA A 2 -18.38 3.93 4.62
N ASP A 3 -18.70 4.54 5.77
CA ASP A 3 -19.72 5.58 5.86
C ASP A 3 -19.19 6.89 5.27
N LEU A 4 -19.82 7.38 4.20
CA LEU A 4 -19.43 8.62 3.52
C LEU A 4 -20.07 9.83 4.22
N GLY A 5 -19.64 10.10 5.46
CA GLY A 5 -20.25 11.13 6.31
C GLY A 5 -19.66 12.55 6.21
N ARG A 6 -18.53 12.73 5.50
CA ARG A 6 -17.83 14.03 5.40
C ARG A 6 -17.93 14.60 3.98
N ARG A 7 -18.25 15.90 3.87
CA ARG A 7 -18.30 16.63 2.58
C ARG A 7 -16.97 17.35 2.32
N LEU A 8 -16.44 17.16 1.12
CA LEU A 8 -15.27 17.86 0.59
C LEU A 8 -15.71 18.83 -0.51
N GLN A 9 -15.25 20.08 -0.45
CA GLN A 9 -15.41 21.06 -1.52
C GLN A 9 -14.01 21.55 -1.92
N VAL A 10 -13.67 21.41 -3.20
CA VAL A 10 -12.38 21.80 -3.77
C VAL A 10 -12.65 22.55 -5.07
N LEU A 11 -11.99 23.69 -5.25
CA LEU A 11 -12.01 24.41 -6.52
C LEU A 11 -10.92 23.87 -7.43
N LEU A 12 -11.29 23.64 -8.69
CA LEU A 12 -10.39 23.17 -9.75
C LEU A 12 -10.36 24.23 -10.84
N ASP A 13 -9.23 24.32 -11.54
CA ASP A 13 -9.20 25.01 -12.82
C ASP A 13 -9.80 24.14 -13.93
N ASP A 14 -10.07 24.77 -15.07
CA ASP A 14 -10.76 24.14 -16.20
C ASP A 14 -10.04 22.89 -16.70
N GLU A 15 -8.70 22.92 -16.75
CA GLU A 15 -7.90 21.78 -17.20
C GLU A 15 -8.11 20.55 -16.30
N ARG A 16 -8.03 20.73 -14.97
CA ARG A 16 -8.22 19.64 -14.01
C ARG A 16 -9.66 19.14 -14.03
N TYR A 17 -10.63 20.04 -14.14
CA TYR A 17 -12.04 19.68 -14.25
C TYR A 17 -12.30 18.81 -15.48
N LEU A 18 -11.85 19.25 -16.66
CA LEU A 18 -12.00 18.52 -17.92
C LEU A 18 -11.27 17.17 -17.90
N ARG A 19 -10.13 17.08 -17.21
CA ARG A 19 -9.42 15.80 -17.04
C ARG A 19 -10.24 14.81 -16.21
N LEU A 20 -10.84 15.25 -15.10
CA LEU A 20 -11.70 14.40 -14.28
C LEU A 20 -12.96 13.97 -15.02
N GLN A 21 -13.57 14.88 -15.79
CA GLN A 21 -14.76 14.56 -16.58
C GLN A 21 -14.46 13.49 -17.64
N ARG A 22 -13.39 13.66 -18.42
CA ARG A 22 -12.98 12.66 -19.42
C ARG A 22 -12.70 11.30 -18.79
N GLU A 23 -12.06 11.28 -17.63
CA GLU A 23 -11.78 10.04 -16.92
C GLU A 23 -13.05 9.37 -16.37
N SER A 24 -14.01 10.16 -15.91
CA SER A 24 -15.32 9.68 -15.47
C SER A 24 -16.08 9.03 -16.63
N GLU A 25 -16.11 9.67 -17.80
CA GLU A 25 -16.72 9.14 -19.02
C GLU A 25 -16.01 7.87 -19.50
N ARG A 26 -14.68 7.86 -19.51
CA ARG A 26 -13.87 6.72 -19.95
C ARG A 26 -14.03 5.49 -19.05
N SER A 27 -14.13 5.68 -17.73
CA SER A 27 -14.17 4.59 -16.75
C SER A 27 -15.59 4.20 -16.33
N GLY A 28 -16.59 5.05 -16.60
CA GLY A 28 -17.94 4.92 -16.05
C GLY A 28 -18.04 5.21 -14.55
N ALA A 29 -16.93 5.55 -13.89
CA ALA A 29 -16.89 5.83 -12.46
C ALA A 29 -17.25 7.29 -12.18
N PRO A 30 -18.07 7.59 -11.16
CA PRO A 30 -18.39 8.97 -10.79
C PRO A 30 -17.15 9.70 -10.26
N VAL A 31 -17.09 11.02 -10.47
CA VAL A 31 -15.97 11.87 -10.05
C VAL A 31 -15.59 11.68 -8.58
N GLY A 32 -16.58 11.55 -7.68
CA GLY A 32 -16.32 11.32 -6.26
C GLY A 32 -15.59 10.01 -5.98
N GLU A 33 -15.81 8.97 -6.78
CA GLU A 33 -15.07 7.72 -6.70
C GLU A 33 -13.64 7.87 -7.22
N LEU A 34 -13.45 8.56 -8.34
CA LEU A 34 -12.13 8.85 -8.88
C LEU A 34 -11.25 9.63 -7.88
N VAL A 35 -11.84 10.62 -7.21
CA VAL A 35 -11.17 11.39 -6.15
C VAL A 35 -10.78 10.49 -4.98
N ARG A 36 -11.68 9.62 -4.49
CA ARG A 36 -11.35 8.67 -3.42
C ARG A 36 -10.23 7.72 -3.82
N ARG A 37 -10.30 7.10 -5.01
CA ARG A 37 -9.22 6.25 -5.53
C ARG A 37 -7.87 6.98 -5.64
N ALA A 38 -7.89 8.26 -6.02
CA ALA A 38 -6.68 9.07 -6.06
C ALA A 38 -6.12 9.34 -4.66
N ILE A 39 -6.98 9.60 -3.67
CA ILE A 39 -6.61 9.77 -2.26
C ILE A 39 -6.00 8.47 -1.73
N ASP A 40 -6.66 7.32 -1.90
CA ASP A 40 -6.18 6.03 -1.37
C ASP A 40 -4.82 5.65 -1.99
N ARG A 41 -4.60 5.98 -3.27
CA ARG A 41 -3.32 5.75 -3.96
C ARG A 41 -2.20 6.66 -3.43
N GLU A 42 -2.49 7.93 -3.17
CA GLU A 42 -1.49 8.91 -2.70
C GLU A 42 -1.20 8.76 -1.21
N TYR A 43 -2.23 8.41 -0.43
CA TYR A 43 -2.21 8.27 1.02
C TYR A 43 -2.71 6.88 1.44
N PRO A 44 -1.98 5.81 1.09
CA PRO A 44 -2.39 4.46 1.45
C PRO A 44 -2.45 4.31 2.96
N SER A 45 -3.48 3.63 3.45
CA SER A 45 -3.62 3.32 4.87
C SER A 45 -2.46 2.45 5.35
N ASP A 46 -2.16 2.48 6.66
CA ASP A 46 -1.13 1.62 7.24
C ASP A 46 -1.42 0.13 7.03
N ILE A 47 -2.70 -0.24 6.99
CA ILE A 47 -3.13 -1.61 6.72
C ILE A 47 -2.78 -2.01 5.29
N GLU A 48 -3.10 -1.18 4.31
CA GLU A 48 -2.74 -1.44 2.90
C GLU A 48 -1.22 -1.47 2.70
N ARG A 49 -0.48 -0.57 3.37
CA ARG A 49 0.98 -0.58 3.35
C ARG A 49 1.57 -1.87 3.92
N ARG A 50 1.04 -2.34 5.06
CA ARG A 50 1.46 -3.61 5.70
C ARG A 50 1.09 -4.82 4.85
N ALA A 51 -0.11 -4.86 4.28
CA ALA A 51 -0.56 -5.93 3.39
C ALA A 51 0.36 -6.04 2.17
N ALA A 52 0.65 -4.91 1.51
CA ALA A 52 1.57 -4.89 0.37
C ALA A 52 3.01 -5.30 0.76
N ALA A 53 3.47 -4.98 1.98
CA ALA A 53 4.76 -5.44 2.48
C ALA A 53 4.76 -6.96 2.74
N ALA A 54 3.69 -7.50 3.32
CA ALA A 54 3.53 -8.93 3.53
C ALA A 54 3.49 -9.70 2.21
N GLU A 55 2.76 -9.21 1.20
CA GLU A 55 2.73 -9.82 -0.14
C GLU A 55 4.12 -9.87 -0.78
N ARG A 56 4.90 -8.78 -0.68
CA ARG A 56 6.28 -8.76 -1.17
C ARG A 56 7.17 -9.76 -0.44
N LEU A 57 7.00 -9.87 0.88
CA LEU A 57 7.77 -10.81 1.70
C LEU A 57 7.43 -12.26 1.36
N LEU A 58 6.14 -12.59 1.23
CA LEU A 58 5.66 -13.95 0.91
C LEU A 58 5.96 -14.34 -0.54
N GLY A 59 6.02 -13.37 -1.46
CA GLY A 59 6.37 -13.59 -2.86
C GLY A 59 7.87 -13.59 -3.13
N ALA A 60 8.72 -13.27 -2.14
CA ALA A 60 10.16 -13.28 -2.33
C ALA A 60 10.68 -14.71 -2.45
N SER A 61 11.57 -14.94 -3.43
CA SER A 61 12.28 -16.22 -3.51
C SER A 61 13.31 -16.29 -2.39
N PRO A 62 13.50 -17.46 -1.75
CA PRO A 62 14.57 -17.64 -0.78
C PRO A 62 15.92 -17.26 -1.40
N PRO A 63 16.84 -16.68 -0.61
CA PRO A 63 18.18 -16.43 -1.09
C PRO A 63 18.83 -17.74 -1.57
N PRO A 64 19.67 -17.69 -2.62
CA PRO A 64 20.32 -18.88 -3.14
C PRO A 64 21.29 -19.46 -2.10
N GLY A 65 21.23 -20.77 -1.88
CA GLY A 65 22.10 -21.46 -0.95
C GLY A 65 21.46 -22.74 -0.41
N PRO A 66 22.22 -23.57 0.33
CA PRO A 66 21.63 -24.63 1.13
C PRO A 66 20.76 -24.05 2.24
N GLU A 67 19.76 -24.81 2.67
CA GLU A 67 18.96 -24.48 3.86
C GLU A 67 19.91 -24.33 5.07
N PRO A 68 19.77 -23.25 5.87
CA PRO A 68 20.57 -23.07 7.08
C PRO A 68 20.28 -24.13 8.14
N ASP A 69 21.27 -24.41 8.99
CA ASP A 69 21.01 -25.08 10.26
C ASP A 69 20.39 -24.07 11.24
N TRP A 70 19.07 -24.12 11.38
CA TRP A 70 18.31 -23.20 12.22
C TRP A 70 18.64 -23.29 13.71
N GLU A 71 19.14 -24.43 14.19
CA GLU A 71 19.58 -24.55 15.59
C GLU A 71 20.87 -23.76 15.81
N ALA A 72 21.86 -23.93 14.92
CA ALA A 72 23.11 -23.18 14.99
C ALA A 72 22.89 -21.66 14.83
N VAL A 73 22.04 -21.24 13.89
CA VAL A 73 21.70 -19.81 13.69
C VAL A 73 21.06 -19.22 14.95
N LYS A 74 20.13 -19.94 15.58
CA LYS A 74 19.49 -19.49 16.82
C LYS A 74 20.51 -19.34 17.94
N ASP A 75 21.41 -20.31 18.10
CA ASP A 75 22.44 -20.29 19.14
C ASP A 75 23.38 -19.09 18.95
N ASP A 76 23.84 -18.85 17.71
CA ASP A 76 24.67 -17.68 17.37
C ASP A 76 23.96 -16.35 17.69
N MET A 77 22.67 -16.22 17.33
CA MET A 77 21.88 -15.03 17.62
C MET A 77 21.68 -14.78 19.13
N LEU A 78 21.45 -15.85 19.90
CA LEU A 78 21.31 -15.75 21.35
C LEU A 78 22.64 -15.36 22.01
N ASP A 79 23.74 -15.89 21.51
CA ASP A 79 25.09 -15.52 21.94
C ASP A 79 25.41 -14.05 21.66
N GLU A 80 25.03 -13.52 20.50
CA GLU A 80 25.19 -12.09 20.18
C GLU A 80 24.37 -11.20 21.11
N LEU A 81 23.11 -11.57 21.40
CA LEU A 81 22.24 -10.80 22.29
C LEU A 81 22.79 -10.73 23.72
N HIS A 82 23.43 -11.80 24.21
CA HIS A 82 24.04 -11.82 25.54
C HIS A 82 25.36 -11.05 25.63
N ARG A 83 25.98 -10.69 24.50
CA ARG A 83 27.21 -9.87 24.45
C ARG A 83 26.95 -8.36 24.37
N ALA A 84 25.71 -7.92 24.13
CA ALA A 84 25.30 -6.52 24.03
C ALA A 84 24.79 -5.96 25.36
#